data_AF-A0A927FW61-F1
#
_entry.id   AF-A0A927FW61-F1
#
_cell.length_a   1.000
_cell.length_b   1.000
_cell.length_c   1.000
_cell.angle_alpha   90.00
_cell.angle_beta   90.00
_cell.angle_gamma   90.00
#
_symmetry.space_group_name_H-M   'P 1'
#
loop_
_entity.id
_entity.type
_entity.pdbx_description
1 polymer ?
#
loop_
_entity_poly.entity_id
_entity_poly.type
_entity_poly.pdbx_seq_one_letter_code
_entity_poly.pdbx_strand_id
1 'polypeptide(L)'
;MVDAQSRLYISVLPVLIIGLFIGFVGSLLGIGGGFIMVPALVYLLRVPGNVVIGTSLAQVVAMMGATTILHAVQSQSVDILLAFCLMVGGTVGAQFGASAGKYLRGEQLRGLLALLVLAVAIRFGLLLVLVPADTFSMAVMGPGGLR
;
A
#
# COMPACT_ATOMS: atom_id res chain seq x y z
N MET A 1 21.49 21.56 -33.82
CA MET A 1 22.40 21.46 -32.67
C MET A 1 21.71 22.11 -31.49
N VAL A 2 21.43 21.31 -30.45
CA VAL A 2 21.12 21.65 -29.03
C VAL A 2 19.91 22.60 -28.84
N ASP A 3 18.77 22.15 -28.29
CA ASP A 3 18.56 22.10 -26.84
C ASP A 3 17.49 21.07 -26.42
N ALA A 4 17.94 20.10 -25.60
CA ALA A 4 17.17 18.97 -25.10
C ALA A 4 17.07 18.95 -23.55
N GLN A 5 17.12 20.09 -22.85
CA GLN A 5 17.42 20.06 -21.40
C GLN A 5 16.61 20.94 -20.41
N SER A 6 15.41 21.48 -20.70
CA SER A 6 14.74 22.36 -19.70
C SER A 6 13.25 22.15 -19.38
N ARG A 7 12.73 20.90 -19.38
CA ARG A 7 11.35 20.63 -18.94
C ARG A 7 11.15 19.57 -17.84
N LEU A 8 12.21 19.22 -17.09
CA LEU A 8 12.12 18.34 -15.91
C LEU A 8 12.66 19.02 -14.64
N TYR A 9 12.35 20.30 -14.46
CA TYR A 9 12.53 21.05 -13.21
C TYR A 9 11.21 21.18 -12.43
N ILE A 10 10.28 20.22 -12.58
CA ILE A 10 9.27 20.02 -11.54
C ILE A 10 10.00 19.29 -10.42
N SER A 11 10.37 20.06 -9.41
CA SER A 11 11.23 19.68 -8.29
C SER A 11 10.97 18.24 -7.82
N VAL A 12 12.04 17.48 -7.61
CA VAL A 12 11.98 16.16 -6.94
C VAL A 12 11.38 16.30 -5.53
N LEU A 13 11.51 17.50 -4.94
CA LEU A 13 11.06 17.85 -3.60
C LEU A 13 9.55 17.60 -3.34
N PRO A 14 8.59 18.10 -4.15
CA PRO A 14 7.17 17.77 -4.00
C PRO A 14 6.87 16.28 -4.19
N VAL A 15 7.54 15.59 -5.13
CA VAL A 15 7.38 14.13 -5.29
C VAL A 15 7.80 13.41 -4.01
N LEU A 16 8.92 13.82 -3.41
CA LEU A 16 9.45 13.27 -2.17
C LEU A 16 8.52 13.56 -0.98
N ILE A 17 8.03 14.79 -0.84
CA ILE A 17 7.13 15.18 0.26
C ILE A 17 5.82 14.41 0.18
N ILE A 18 5.23 14.32 -1.01
CA ILE A 18 3.99 13.56 -1.23
C ILE A 18 4.22 12.07 -1.00
N GLY A 19 5.34 11.53 -1.50
CA GLY A 19 5.71 10.13 -1.29
C GLY A 19 5.92 9.79 0.18
N LEU A 20 6.60 10.66 0.93
CA LEU A 20 6.82 10.51 2.35
C LEU A 20 5.52 10.59 3.14
N PHE A 21 4.64 11.55 2.82
CA PHE A 21 3.35 11.72 3.47
C PHE A 21 2.41 10.53 3.20
N ILE A 22 2.22 10.17 1.93
CA ILE A 22 1.39 9.02 1.54
C ILE A 22 1.98 7.73 2.09
N GLY A 23 3.30 7.60 2.08
CA GLY A 23 3.99 6.48 2.68
C GLY A 23 3.70 6.37 4.17
N PHE A 24 3.86 7.47 4.92
CA PHE A 24 3.60 7.49 6.36
C PHE A 24 2.15 7.10 6.70
N VAL A 25 1.18 7.64 5.96
CA VAL A 25 -0.23 7.23 6.08
C VAL A 25 -0.38 5.75 5.71
N GLY A 26 0.21 5.31 4.59
CA GLY A 26 0.14 3.94 4.11
C GLY A 26 0.77 2.90 5.06
N SER A 27 1.82 3.27 5.80
CA SER A 27 2.45 2.41 6.81
C SER A 27 1.60 2.32 8.07
N LEU A 28 0.95 3.42 8.49
CA LEU A 28 0.00 3.40 9.61
C LEU A 28 -1.22 2.51 9.31
N LEU A 29 -1.72 2.55 8.08
CA LEU A 29 -2.81 1.70 7.62
C LEU A 29 -2.37 0.24 7.38
N GLY A 30 -1.07 -0.05 7.28
CA GLY A 30 -0.54 -1.40 7.01
C GLY A 30 -0.71 -1.89 5.56
N ILE A 31 -1.06 -1.00 4.62
CA ILE A 31 -1.37 -1.35 3.21
C ILE A 31 -0.23 -0.96 2.26
N GLY A 32 0.82 -0.27 2.77
CA GLY A 32 2.04 0.06 2.00
C GLY A 32 1.91 1.20 0.99
N GLY A 33 0.82 1.96 1.02
CA GLY A 33 0.69 3.28 0.36
C GLY A 33 0.67 3.30 -1.18
N GLY A 34 1.04 2.20 -1.85
CA GLY A 34 1.17 2.13 -3.31
C GLY A 34 -0.11 2.44 -4.08
N PHE A 35 -1.27 1.99 -3.57
CA PHE A 35 -2.57 2.23 -4.21
C PHE A 35 -3.00 3.71 -4.18
N ILE A 36 -2.48 4.52 -3.24
CA ILE A 36 -2.70 5.97 -3.16
C ILE A 36 -1.64 6.72 -3.96
N MET A 37 -0.39 6.25 -3.90
CA MET A 37 0.76 6.85 -4.58
C MET A 37 0.58 6.93 -6.10
N VAL A 38 0.12 5.83 -6.73
CA VAL A 38 -0.05 5.75 -8.19
C VAL A 38 -1.04 6.79 -8.73
N PRO A 39 -2.30 6.89 -8.24
CA PRO A 39 -3.22 7.92 -8.70
C PRO A 39 -2.76 9.33 -8.30
N ALA A 40 -2.16 9.52 -7.12
CA ALA A 40 -1.64 10.84 -6.71
C ALA A 40 -0.57 11.37 -7.69
N LEU A 41 0.40 10.55 -8.08
CA LEU A 41 1.45 10.96 -9.02
C LEU A 41 0.92 11.20 -10.44
N VAL A 42 -0.02 10.38 -10.91
CA VAL A 42 -0.60 10.50 -12.25
C VAL A 42 -1.52 11.72 -12.36
N TYR A 43 -2.41 11.95 -11.38
CA TYR A 43 -3.39 13.03 -11.45
C TYR A 43 -2.87 14.37 -10.93
N LEU A 44 -2.06 14.37 -9.86
CA LEU A 44 -1.62 15.61 -9.21
C LEU A 44 -0.37 16.20 -9.88
N LEU A 45 0.60 15.36 -10.25
CA LEU A 45 1.88 15.82 -10.81
C LEU A 45 2.02 15.58 -12.33
N ARG A 46 1.09 14.85 -12.96
CA ARG A 46 1.10 14.51 -14.39
C ARG A 46 2.45 13.94 -14.87
N VAL A 47 3.13 13.19 -14.02
CA VAL A 47 4.43 12.57 -14.35
C VAL A 47 4.19 11.43 -15.34
N PRO A 48 5.05 11.25 -16.36
CA PRO A 48 4.94 10.13 -17.29
C PRO A 48 4.94 8.79 -16.53
N GLY A 49 4.01 7.90 -16.91
CA GLY A 49 3.70 6.67 -16.17
C GLY A 49 4.88 5.75 -15.91
N ASN A 50 5.88 5.74 -16.80
CA ASN A 50 7.07 4.90 -16.66
C ASN A 50 7.90 5.25 -15.41
N VAL A 51 7.99 6.53 -15.05
CA VAL A 51 8.72 6.97 -13.85
C VAL A 51 7.90 6.71 -12.58
N VAL A 52 6.57 6.87 -12.68
CA VAL A 52 5.63 6.64 -11.56
C VAL A 52 5.65 5.19 -11.10
N ILE A 53 5.66 4.23 -12.04
CA ILE A 53 5.66 2.81 -11.70
C ILE A 53 6.96 2.44 -10.95
N GLY A 54 8.12 2.88 -11.44
CA GLY A 54 9.39 2.58 -10.79
C GLY A 54 9.54 3.22 -9.41
N THR A 55 9.20 4.50 -9.28
CA THR A 55 9.31 5.24 -8.00
C THR A 55 8.36 4.71 -6.93
N SER A 56 7.10 4.43 -7.28
CA SER A 56 6.13 3.87 -6.34
C SER A 56 6.51 2.47 -5.88
N LEU A 57 7.02 1.61 -6.78
CA LEU A 57 7.43 0.26 -6.43
C LEU A 57 8.65 0.24 -5.49
N ALA A 58 9.65 1.09 -5.76
CA ALA A 58 10.80 1.26 -4.87
C ALA A 58 10.37 1.75 -3.47
N GLN A 59 9.45 2.73 -3.42
CA GLN A 59 8.91 3.23 -2.15
C GLN A 59 8.16 2.15 -1.36
N VAL A 60 7.28 1.39 -2.02
CA VAL A 60 6.51 0.30 -1.38
C VAL A 60 7.45 -0.75 -0.80
N VAL A 61 8.47 -1.17 -1.55
CA VAL A 61 9.44 -2.18 -1.08
C VAL A 61 10.24 -1.65 0.11
N ALA A 62 10.73 -0.41 0.05
CA ALA A 62 11.46 0.21 1.16
C ALA A 62 10.60 0.31 2.43
N MET A 63 9.34 0.73 2.29
CA MET A 63 8.40 0.83 3.41
C MET A 63 8.02 -0.52 4.01
N MET A 64 7.64 -1.49 3.16
CA MET A 64 7.24 -2.81 3.61
C MET A 64 8.41 -3.54 4.25
N GLY A 65 9.61 -3.43 3.69
CA GLY A 65 10.84 -3.95 4.31
C GLY A 65 11.09 -3.35 5.69
N ALA A 66 11.05 -2.01 5.82
CA ALA A 66 11.21 -1.34 7.10
C ALA A 66 10.13 -1.75 8.12
N THR A 67 8.86 -1.78 7.71
CA THR A 67 7.73 -2.18 8.56
C THR A 67 7.88 -3.63 9.02
N THR A 68 8.30 -4.53 8.14
CA THR A 68 8.48 -5.95 8.43
C THR A 68 9.61 -6.15 9.44
N ILE A 69 10.75 -5.47 9.26
CA ILE A 69 11.87 -5.54 10.20
C ILE A 69 11.45 -5.00 11.57
N LEU A 70 10.79 -3.84 11.62
CA LEU A 70 10.31 -3.25 12.87
C LEU A 70 9.34 -4.19 13.59
N HIS A 71 8.43 -4.83 12.86
CA HIS A 71 7.46 -5.77 13.43
C HIS A 71 8.13 -7.07 13.91
N ALA A 72 9.13 -7.56 13.17
CA ALA A 72 9.89 -8.75 13.57
C ALA A 72 10.69 -8.52 14.86
N VAL A 73 11.26 -7.32 15.02
CA VAL A 73 12.02 -6.95 16.22
C VAL A 73 11.10 -6.69 17.42
N GLN A 74 9.95 -6.04 17.22
CA GLN A 74 9.05 -5.67 18.33
C GLN A 74 8.14 -6.82 18.79
N SER A 75 7.54 -7.57 17.87
CA SER A 75 6.51 -8.55 18.23
C SER A 75 7.10 -9.92 18.63
N GLN A 76 8.34 -10.25 18.26
CA GLN A 76 9.06 -11.53 18.52
C GLN A 76 8.28 -12.83 18.22
N SER A 77 7.06 -12.73 17.71
CA SER A 77 6.08 -13.80 17.46
C SER A 77 5.72 -13.83 15.97
N VAL A 78 6.72 -13.74 15.10
CA VAL A 78 6.50 -13.89 13.66
C VAL A 78 6.40 -15.37 13.37
N ASP A 79 5.18 -15.82 13.07
CA ASP A 79 4.97 -17.18 12.56
C ASP A 79 5.59 -17.29 11.16
N ILE A 80 6.74 -17.96 11.09
CA ILE A 80 7.50 -18.17 9.86
C ILE A 80 6.67 -18.92 8.82
N LEU A 81 5.79 -19.83 9.24
CA LEU A 81 4.97 -20.62 8.33
C LEU A 81 3.92 -19.73 7.66
N LEU A 82 3.24 -18.89 8.45
CA LEU A 82 2.27 -17.93 7.95
C LEU A 82 2.94 -16.89 7.03
N ALA A 83 4.10 -16.36 7.44
CA ALA A 83 4.88 -15.43 6.62
C ALA A 83 5.27 -16.05 5.27
N PHE A 84 5.71 -17.32 5.27
CA PHE A 84 6.05 -18.03 4.05
C PHE A 84 4.84 -18.28 3.15
N CYS A 85 3.70 -18.72 3.72
CA CYS A 85 2.45 -18.88 2.98
C CYS A 85 1.98 -17.56 2.35
N LEU A 86 2.06 -16.45 3.08
CA LEU A 86 1.74 -15.11 2.57
C LEU A 86 2.70 -14.67 1.47
N MET A 87 4.00 -14.93 1.61
CA MET A 87 5.00 -14.60 0.60
C MET A 87 4.73 -15.35 -0.71
N VAL A 88 4.49 -16.66 -0.65
CA VAL A 88 4.22 -17.47 -1.84
C VAL A 88 2.88 -17.08 -2.47
N GLY A 89 1.82 -16.99 -1.68
CA GLY A 89 0.49 -16.58 -2.18
C GLY A 89 0.50 -15.16 -2.78
N GLY A 90 1.17 -14.23 -2.11
CA GLY A 90 1.29 -12.84 -2.56
C GLY A 90 2.12 -12.70 -3.83
N THR A 91 3.27 -13.38 -3.93
CA THR A 91 4.12 -13.34 -5.13
C THR A 91 3.43 -13.98 -6.33
N VAL A 92 2.83 -15.16 -6.18
CA VAL A 92 2.10 -15.83 -7.26
C VAL A 92 0.89 -14.99 -7.70
N GLY A 93 0.12 -14.46 -6.75
CA GLY A 93 -1.02 -13.58 -7.03
C GLY A 93 -0.61 -12.29 -7.74
N ALA A 94 0.47 -11.63 -7.31
CA ALA A 94 0.98 -10.41 -7.93
C ALA A 94 1.49 -10.67 -9.36
N GLN A 95 2.20 -11.78 -9.58
CA GLN A 95 2.69 -12.16 -10.91
C GLN A 95 1.52 -12.45 -11.86
N PHE A 96 0.51 -13.20 -11.39
CA PHE A 96 -0.69 -13.49 -12.17
C PHE A 96 -1.48 -12.21 -12.47
N GLY A 97 -1.66 -11.34 -11.47
CA GLY A 97 -2.32 -10.04 -11.63
C GLY A 97 -1.59 -9.12 -12.60
N ALA A 98 -0.26 -9.07 -12.54
CA ALA A 98 0.56 -8.30 -13.48
C ALA A 98 0.47 -8.86 -14.90
N SER A 99 0.43 -10.18 -15.06
CA SER A 99 0.24 -10.84 -16.36
C SER A 99 -1.16 -10.55 -16.92
N ALA A 100 -2.21 -10.75 -16.13
CA ALA A 100 -3.59 -10.45 -16.49
C ALA A 100 -3.77 -8.96 -16.86
N GLY A 101 -3.13 -8.06 -16.12
CA GLY A 101 -3.18 -6.62 -16.34
C GLY A 101 -2.61 -6.16 -17.69
N LYS A 102 -1.69 -6.93 -18.30
CA LYS A 102 -1.15 -6.63 -19.64
C LYS A 102 -2.19 -6.79 -20.75
N TYR A 103 -3.22 -7.60 -20.52
CA TYR A 103 -4.30 -7.81 -21.49
C TYR A 103 -5.38 -6.71 -21.42
N LEU A 104 -5.34 -5.84 -20.40
CA LEU A 104 -6.28 -4.73 -20.25
C LEU A 104 -5.73 -3.45 -20.88
N ARG A 105 -6.63 -2.63 -21.46
CA ARG A 105 -6.28 -1.29 -21.91
C ARG A 105 -5.98 -0.40 -20.69
N GLY A 106 -5.06 0.56 -20.82
CA GLY A 106 -4.68 1.45 -19.72
C GLY A 106 -5.86 2.19 -19.07
N GLU A 107 -6.90 2.52 -19.84
CA GLU A 107 -8.15 3.07 -19.33
C GLU A 107 -8.95 2.08 -18.47
N GLN A 108 -9.04 0.82 -18.89
CA GLN A 108 -9.72 -0.23 -18.11
C GLN A 108 -8.97 -0.50 -16.81
N LEU A 109 -7.63 -0.53 -16.85
CA LEU A 109 -6.81 -0.71 -15.65
C LEU A 109 -7.01 0.43 -14.64
N ARG A 110 -7.06 1.67 -15.12
CA ARG A 110 -7.37 2.86 -14.30
C ARG A 110 -8.79 2.78 -13.74
N GLY A 111 -9.77 2.38 -14.54
CA GLY A 111 -11.14 2.17 -14.10
C GLY A 111 -11.26 1.10 -13.02
N LEU A 112 -10.54 -0.02 -13.18
CA LEU A 112 -10.51 -1.11 -12.20
C LEU A 112 -9.87 -0.68 -10.88
N LEU A 113 -8.78 0.10 -10.95
CA LEU A 113 -8.15 0.70 -9.78
C LEU A 113 -9.11 1.67 -9.07
N ALA A 114 -9.79 2.53 -9.82
CA ALA A 114 -10.77 3.47 -9.26
C ALA A 114 -11.93 2.74 -8.56
N LEU A 115 -12.46 1.67 -9.19
CA LEU A 115 -13.50 0.83 -8.60
C LEU A 115 -13.02 0.16 -7.31
N LEU A 116 -11.80 -0.39 -7.31
CA LEU A 116 -11.20 -1.01 -6.13
C LEU A 116 -11.07 -0.01 -4.98
N VAL A 117 -10.53 1.20 -5.25
CA VAL A 117 -10.39 2.25 -4.23
C VAL A 117 -11.75 2.68 -3.69
N LEU A 118 -12.75 2.84 -4.56
CA LEU A 118 -14.12 3.18 -4.15
C LEU A 118 -14.72 2.10 -3.26
N ALA A 119 -14.57 0.82 -3.61
CA ALA A 119 -15.04 -0.30 -2.81
C ALA A 119 -14.38 -0.34 -1.43
N VAL A 120 -13.06 -0.09 -1.36
CA VAL A 120 -12.33 0.01 -0.09
C VAL A 120 -12.85 1.19 0.75
N ALA A 121 -13.04 2.36 0.14
CA ALA A 121 -13.56 3.54 0.83
C ALA A 121 -14.97 3.28 1.41
N ILE A 122 -15.86 2.64 0.64
CA ILE A 122 -17.19 2.24 1.10
C ILE A 122 -17.07 1.23 2.24
N ARG A 123 -16.22 0.20 2.12
CA ARG A 123 -16.02 -0.79 3.19
C ARG A 123 -15.59 -0.14 4.50
N PHE A 124 -14.63 0.77 4.47
CA PHE A 124 -14.20 1.50 5.66
C PHE A 124 -15.30 2.43 6.19
N GLY A 125 -16.02 3.15 5.32
CA GLY A 125 -17.14 3.99 5.72
C GLY A 125 -18.28 3.20 6.36
N LEU A 126 -18.60 2.02 5.82
CA LEU A 126 -19.59 1.11 6.39
C LEU A 126 -19.10 0.50 7.71
N LEU A 127 -17.83 0.11 7.83
CA LEU A 127 -17.24 -0.35 9.11
C LEU A 127 -17.28 0.74 10.19
N LEU A 128 -17.29 2.01 9.81
CA LEU A 128 -17.41 3.15 10.74
C LEU A 128 -18.86 3.46 11.11
N VAL A 129 -19.82 3.19 10.21
CA VAL A 129 -21.26 3.50 10.41
C VAL A 129 -22.03 2.31 11.02
N LEU A 130 -21.67 1.08 10.65
CA LEU A 130 -22.22 -0.14 11.22
C LEU A 130 -21.51 -0.42 12.55
N VAL A 131 -22.31 -0.63 13.60
CA VAL A 131 -21.84 -0.96 14.94
C VAL A 131 -20.86 -2.15 14.90
N PRO A 132 -19.69 -2.05 15.56
CA PRO A 132 -18.72 -3.14 15.63
C PRO A 132 -19.37 -4.44 16.11
N ALA A 133 -19.11 -5.56 15.41
CA ALA A 133 -19.63 -6.88 15.80
C ALA A 133 -18.97 -7.43 17.07
N ASP A 134 -17.86 -6.85 17.52
CA ASP A 134 -17.18 -7.26 18.75
C ASP A 134 -17.60 -6.36 19.91
N THR A 135 -18.70 -6.74 20.55
CA THR A 135 -19.01 -6.32 21.93
C THR A 135 -17.88 -6.79 22.84
N PHE A 136 -17.07 -5.85 23.32
CA PHE A 136 -16.18 -5.96 24.48
C PHE A 136 -15.51 -7.34 24.67
N SER A 137 -14.25 -7.47 24.24
CA SER A 137 -13.35 -8.40 24.92
C SER A 137 -13.14 -7.87 26.34
N MET A 138 -14.06 -8.21 27.24
CA MET A 138 -13.71 -8.28 28.64
C MET A 138 -12.59 -9.30 28.69
N ALA A 139 -11.39 -8.84 29.02
CA ALA A 139 -10.40 -9.69 29.61
C ALA A 139 -11.14 -10.50 30.68
N VAL A 140 -11.45 -11.76 30.38
CA VAL A 140 -11.77 -12.75 31.39
C VAL A 140 -10.47 -12.87 32.15
N MET A 141 -10.36 -12.03 33.17
CA MET A 141 -9.56 -12.26 34.35
C MET A 141 -10.01 -13.63 34.86
N GLY A 142 -9.41 -14.69 34.34
CA GLY A 142 -9.58 -16.03 34.86
C GLY A 142 -9.16 -15.99 36.33
N PRO A 143 -9.94 -16.60 37.25
CA PRO A 143 -9.54 -16.71 38.64
C PRO A 143 -8.38 -17.71 38.74
N GLY A 144 -7.16 -17.22 38.52
CA GLY A 144 -5.93 -18.03 38.54
C GLY A 144 -4.64 -17.25 38.75
N GLY A 145 -4.70 -15.93 38.95
CA GLY A 145 -3.53 -15.06 39.13
C GLY A 145 -2.95 -15.01 40.55
N LEU A 146 -2.93 -16.13 41.28
CA LEU A 146 -2.21 -16.28 42.56
C LEU A 146 -1.78 -17.73 42.78
N ARG A 147 -0.94 -18.30 41.89
CA ARG A 147 0.05 -19.35 42.21
C ARG A 147 1.21 -19.27 41.21
#